data_AF-A0A9D9C132-F1
#
_entry.id   AF-A0A9D9C132-F1
#
_cell.length_a   1.000
_cell.length_b   1.000
_cell.length_c   1.000
_cell.angle_alpha   90.00
_cell.angle_beta   90.00
_cell.angle_gamma   90.00
#
_symmetry.space_group_name_H-M   'P 1'
#
loop_
_entity.id
_entity.type
_entity.pdbx_description
1 polymer ?
#
loop_
_entity_poly.entity_id
_entity_poly.type
_entity_poly.pdbx_seq_one_letter_code
_entity_poly.pdbx_strand_id
1 'polypeptide(L)'
;MTKSRYIILPLLLALCLAACGQGGEESQEPITVESAIDEGRSAAKRLVHQEFEDSMQLQLALLEAKAKQSRYLIAGDTVAAQAFDTAFVSLLRCVKPELATILER
;
A
#
# COMPACT_ATOMS: atom_id res chain seq x y z
N MET A 1 -8.80 56.98 -9.66
CA MET A 1 -7.89 55.91 -10.15
C MET A 1 -7.60 54.97 -9.00
N THR A 2 -8.39 53.91 -8.89
CA THR A 2 -8.33 52.90 -7.81
C THR A 2 -8.06 51.55 -8.44
N LYS A 3 -6.91 50.93 -8.15
CA LYS A 3 -6.64 49.48 -8.32
C LYS A 3 -5.19 49.19 -7.89
N SER A 4 -5.00 48.86 -6.62
CA SER A 4 -3.76 48.21 -6.16
C SER A 4 -4.03 47.44 -4.88
N ARG A 5 -4.72 46.30 -5.00
CA ARG A 5 -4.96 45.35 -3.89
C ARG A 5 -5.06 43.87 -4.34
N TYR A 6 -4.56 43.50 -5.52
CA TYR A 6 -4.76 42.15 -6.07
C TYR A 6 -3.48 41.42 -6.51
N ILE A 7 -2.29 41.85 -6.07
CA ILE A 7 -1.03 41.19 -6.45
C ILE A 7 -0.49 40.25 -5.35
N ILE A 8 -1.06 40.27 -4.14
CA ILE A 8 -0.56 39.47 -3.01
C ILE A 8 -1.21 38.06 -2.94
N LEU A 9 -2.30 37.82 -3.68
CA LEU A 9 -3.09 36.58 -3.56
C LEU A 9 -2.54 35.32 -4.28
N PRO A 10 -1.75 35.36 -5.38
CA PRO A 10 -1.40 34.12 -6.06
C PRO A 10 -0.14 33.43 -5.51
N LEU A 11 0.63 34.09 -4.62
CA LEU A 11 1.91 33.56 -4.14
C LEU A 11 1.75 32.45 -3.07
N LEU A 12 0.61 32.41 -2.37
CA LEU A 12 0.39 31.43 -1.28
C LEU A 12 -0.16 30.07 -1.75
N LEU A 13 -0.68 29.98 -2.97
CA LEU A 13 -1.30 28.75 -3.50
C LEU A 13 -0.28 27.77 -4.12
N ALA A 14 0.94 28.23 -4.40
CA ALA A 14 1.96 27.42 -5.06
C ALA A 14 2.75 26.49 -4.12
N LEU A 15 2.64 26.65 -2.79
CA LEU A 15 3.45 25.88 -1.83
C LEU A 15 2.86 24.51 -1.45
N CYS A 16 1.61 24.21 -1.81
CA CYS A 16 0.94 22.97 -1.38
C CYS A 16 1.18 21.75 -2.29
N LEU A 17 1.88 21.88 -3.42
CA LEU A 17 2.05 20.80 -4.38
C LEU A 17 3.36 19.99 -4.23
N ALA A 18 4.26 20.39 -3.32
CA ALA A 18 5.57 19.75 -3.16
C ALA A 18 5.65 18.70 -2.03
N ALA A 19 4.55 18.41 -1.33
CA ALA A 19 4.55 17.56 -0.13
C ALA A 19 4.04 16.12 -0.33
N CYS A 20 3.77 15.68 -1.57
CA CYS A 20 3.44 14.28 -1.87
C CYS A 20 4.42 13.74 -2.91
N GLY A 21 5.29 12.82 -2.50
CA GLY A 21 6.04 11.98 -3.43
C GLY A 21 7.56 12.04 -3.33
N GLN A 22 8.13 11.86 -2.14
CA GLN A 22 9.45 11.23 -2.03
C GLN A 22 9.24 9.77 -1.66
N GLY A 23 8.96 8.94 -2.66
CA GLY A 23 9.14 7.49 -2.58
C GLY A 23 10.35 7.18 -3.44
N GLY A 24 11.42 6.68 -2.80
CA GLY A 24 12.68 6.38 -3.49
C GLY A 24 12.48 5.46 -4.69
N GLU A 25 13.34 5.63 -5.69
CA GLU A 25 13.50 4.68 -6.79
C GLU A 25 14.00 3.34 -6.22
N GLU A 26 13.07 2.50 -5.76
CA GLU A 26 13.32 1.07 -5.61
C GLU A 26 13.52 0.50 -7.01
N SER A 27 14.60 -0.26 -7.20
CA SER A 27 14.88 -0.98 -8.43
C SER A 27 13.66 -1.82 -8.81
N GLN A 28 12.93 -1.38 -9.82
CA GLN A 28 11.61 -1.90 -10.12
C GLN A 28 11.76 -3.24 -10.83
N GLU A 29 11.63 -4.33 -10.07
CA GLU A 29 11.47 -5.67 -10.65
C GLU A 29 10.27 -5.66 -11.61
N PRO A 30 10.34 -6.38 -12.74
CA PRO A 30 9.25 -6.42 -13.69
C PRO A 30 7.96 -6.88 -13.01
N ILE A 31 6.89 -6.11 -13.17
CA ILE A 31 5.57 -6.47 -12.65
C ILE A 31 5.12 -7.72 -13.38
N THR A 32 5.13 -8.85 -12.69
CA THR A 32 4.65 -10.14 -13.18
C THR A 32 3.70 -10.75 -12.15
N VAL A 33 2.89 -11.71 -12.60
CA VAL A 33 2.00 -12.46 -11.70
C VAL A 33 2.82 -13.25 -10.66
N GLU A 34 3.97 -13.82 -11.04
CA GLU A 34 4.83 -14.57 -10.11
C GLU A 34 5.42 -13.65 -9.04
N SER A 35 5.92 -12.46 -9.42
CA SER A 35 6.42 -11.50 -8.44
C SER A 35 5.32 -11.06 -7.47
N ALA A 36 4.08 -10.91 -7.96
CA ALA A 36 2.93 -10.58 -7.12
C ALA A 36 2.58 -11.70 -6.12
N ILE A 37 2.67 -12.97 -6.54
CA ILE A 37 2.47 -14.14 -5.67
C ILE A 37 3.53 -14.17 -4.57
N ASP A 38 4.81 -14.03 -4.93
CA ASP A 38 5.91 -14.08 -3.98
C ASP A 38 5.89 -12.90 -3.01
N GLU A 39 5.49 -11.72 -3.48
CA GLU A 39 5.33 -10.58 -2.60
C GLU A 39 4.13 -10.73 -1.66
N GLY A 40 3.00 -11.29 -2.14
CA GLY A 40 1.84 -11.62 -1.33
C GLY A 40 2.20 -12.60 -0.20
N ARG A 41 2.94 -13.67 -0.53
CA ARG A 41 3.48 -14.61 0.48
C ARG A 41 4.40 -13.91 1.46
N SER A 42 5.32 -13.08 0.97
CA SER A 42 6.29 -12.38 1.81
C SER A 42 5.62 -11.40 2.77
N ALA A 43 4.58 -10.69 2.33
CA ALA A 43 3.77 -9.83 3.17
C ALA A 43 3.02 -10.62 4.26
N ALA A 44 2.42 -11.75 3.92
CA ALA A 44 1.76 -12.61 4.90
C ALA A 44 2.75 -13.22 5.90
N LYS A 45 3.95 -13.63 5.47
CA LYS A 45 5.01 -14.12 6.39
C LYS A 45 5.40 -13.07 7.42
N ARG A 46 5.58 -11.81 7.00
CA ARG A 46 5.89 -10.71 7.92
C ARG A 46 4.78 -10.56 8.96
N LEU A 47 3.52 -10.53 8.51
CA LEU A 47 2.38 -10.38 9.41
C LEU A 47 2.23 -11.53 10.42
N VAL A 48 2.55 -12.75 9.99
CA VAL A 48 2.48 -13.93 10.86
C VAL A 48 3.57 -13.93 11.93
N HIS A 49 4.80 -13.56 11.56
CA HIS A 49 5.97 -13.60 12.44
C HIS A 49 6.18 -12.34 13.28
N GLN A 50 5.49 -11.25 12.95
CA GLN A 50 5.54 -10.01 13.72
C GLN A 50 4.68 -10.13 14.98
N GLU A 51 5.22 -9.68 16.10
CA GLU A 51 4.46 -9.43 17.32
C GLU A 51 3.82 -8.04 17.24
N PHE A 52 2.57 -7.93 17.66
CA PHE A 52 1.81 -6.67 17.68
C PHE A 52 1.48 -6.34 19.11
N GLU A 53 1.89 -5.16 19.58
CA GLU A 53 1.60 -4.72 20.95
C GLU A 53 0.11 -4.36 21.11
N ASP A 54 -0.53 -3.89 20.04
CA ASP A 54 -1.94 -3.54 20.01
C ASP A 54 -2.58 -3.73 18.62
N SER A 55 -3.88 -3.46 18.54
CA SER A 55 -4.66 -3.56 17.30
C SER A 55 -4.28 -2.50 16.26
N MET A 56 -3.71 -1.37 16.66
CA MET A 56 -3.31 -0.29 15.75
C MET A 56 -2.08 -0.72 14.95
N GLN A 57 -1.10 -1.35 15.60
CA GLN A 57 0.08 -1.90 14.91
C GLN A 57 -0.31 -2.99 13.92
N LEU A 58 -1.27 -3.86 14.27
CA LEU A 58 -1.81 -4.86 13.35
C LEU A 58 -2.47 -4.20 12.13
N GLN A 59 -3.29 -3.16 12.35
CA GLN A 59 -3.94 -2.43 11.27
C GLN A 59 -2.93 -1.73 10.35
N LEU A 60 -1.86 -1.15 10.91
CA LEU A 60 -0.78 -0.54 10.12
C LEU A 60 -0.07 -1.58 9.24
N ALA A 61 0.26 -2.76 9.79
CA ALA A 61 0.88 -3.82 9.02
C ALA A 61 -0.02 -4.36 7.89
N LEU A 62 -1.34 -4.43 8.13
CA LEU A 62 -2.32 -4.76 7.09
C LEU A 62 -2.39 -3.68 6.01
N LEU A 63 -2.35 -2.40 6.41
CA LEU A 63 -2.35 -1.28 5.48
C LEU A 63 -1.09 -1.28 4.60
N GLU A 64 0.08 -1.56 5.17
CA GLU A 64 1.33 -1.71 4.42
C GLU A 64 1.27 -2.86 3.41
N ALA A 65 0.69 -4.00 3.79
CA ALA A 65 0.47 -5.11 2.87
C ALA A 65 -0.45 -4.70 1.70
N LYS A 66 -1.51 -3.93 1.97
CA LYS A 66 -2.41 -3.40 0.93
C LYS A 66 -1.76 -2.31 0.08
N ALA A 67 -0.87 -1.50 0.64
CA ALA A 67 -0.06 -0.56 -0.14
C ALA A 67 0.86 -1.29 -1.12
N LYS A 68 1.37 -2.48 -0.77
CA LYS A 68 2.12 -3.30 -1.72
C LYS A 68 1.24 -3.83 -2.85
N GLN A 69 0.03 -4.26 -2.53
CA GLN A 69 -0.94 -4.71 -3.54
C GLN A 69 -1.40 -3.58 -4.47
N SER A 70 -1.55 -2.37 -3.96
CA SER A 70 -2.06 -1.23 -4.73
C SER A 70 -1.16 -0.85 -5.89
N ARG A 71 0.15 -1.16 -5.84
CA ARG A 71 1.06 -0.97 -6.98
C ARG A 71 0.55 -1.67 -8.26
N TYR A 72 -0.01 -2.86 -8.11
CA TYR A 72 -0.53 -3.66 -9.23
C TYR A 72 -1.83 -3.06 -9.77
N LEU A 73 -2.69 -2.57 -8.87
CA LEU A 73 -3.90 -1.84 -9.24
C LEU A 73 -3.61 -0.53 -9.98
N ILE A 74 -2.62 0.24 -9.51
CA ILE A 74 -2.18 1.50 -10.15
C ILE A 74 -1.60 1.23 -11.53
N ALA A 75 -0.88 0.11 -11.70
CA ALA A 75 -0.36 -0.33 -12.99
C ALA A 75 -1.45 -0.88 -13.94
N GLY A 76 -2.70 -1.02 -13.48
CA GLY A 76 -3.81 -1.59 -14.26
C GLY A 76 -3.80 -3.12 -14.36
N ASP A 77 -2.87 -3.80 -13.67
CA ASP A 77 -2.77 -5.26 -13.67
C ASP A 77 -3.61 -5.86 -12.54
N THR A 78 -4.89 -6.03 -12.84
CA THR A 78 -5.85 -6.63 -11.89
C THR A 78 -5.58 -8.10 -11.62
N VAL A 79 -4.91 -8.81 -12.55
CA VAL A 79 -4.57 -10.23 -12.40
C VAL A 79 -3.45 -10.38 -11.38
N ALA A 80 -2.38 -9.59 -11.50
CA ALA A 80 -1.31 -9.56 -10.51
C ALA A 80 -1.82 -9.13 -9.13
N ALA A 81 -2.70 -8.12 -9.07
CA ALA A 81 -3.33 -7.69 -7.82
C ALA A 81 -4.14 -8.82 -7.14
N GLN A 82 -4.92 -9.57 -7.91
CA GLN A 82 -5.68 -10.71 -7.40
C GLN A 82 -4.77 -11.87 -6.99
N ALA A 83 -3.70 -12.13 -7.74
CA ALA A 83 -2.72 -13.15 -7.42
C ALA A 83 -1.99 -12.85 -6.10
N PHE A 84 -1.64 -11.58 -5.85
CA PHE A 84 -1.12 -11.11 -4.57
C PHE A 84 -2.09 -11.42 -3.43
N ASP A 85 -3.35 -10.97 -3.55
CA ASP A 85 -4.35 -11.13 -2.50
C ASP A 85 -4.63 -12.63 -2.21
N THR A 86 -4.70 -13.43 -3.27
CA THR A 86 -4.89 -14.89 -3.16
C THR A 86 -3.72 -15.55 -2.41
N ALA A 87 -2.49 -15.19 -2.75
CA ALA A 87 -1.29 -15.73 -2.12
C ALA A 87 -1.18 -15.31 -0.65
N PHE A 88 -1.49 -14.03 -0.37
CA PHE A 88 -1.51 -13.46 0.98
C PHE A 88 -2.52 -14.18 1.88
N VAL A 89 -3.79 -14.24 1.47
CA VAL A 89 -4.86 -14.89 2.26
C VAL A 89 -4.61 -16.37 2.43
N SER A 90 -4.19 -17.07 1.36
CA SER A 90 -3.88 -18.50 1.43
C SER A 90 -2.82 -18.81 2.48
N LEU A 91 -1.76 -17.99 2.56
CA LEU A 91 -0.72 -18.22 3.57
C LEU A 91 -1.23 -17.92 4.98
N LEU A 92 -1.99 -16.85 5.18
CA LEU A 92 -2.58 -16.55 6.49
C LEU A 92 -3.49 -17.68 6.97
N ARG A 93 -4.32 -18.25 6.07
CA ARG A 93 -5.16 -19.41 6.36
C ARG A 93 -4.34 -20.62 6.83
N CYS A 94 -3.19 -20.87 6.20
CA CYS A 94 -2.33 -22.00 6.57
C CYS A 94 -1.68 -21.85 7.94
N VAL A 95 -1.27 -20.64 8.34
CA VAL A 95 -0.46 -20.45 9.56
C VAL A 95 -1.28 -19.96 10.75
N LYS A 96 -2.25 -19.08 10.53
CA LYS A 96 -3.11 -18.49 11.56
C LYS A 96 -4.55 -18.39 11.04
N PRO A 97 -5.31 -19.50 11.02
CA PRO A 97 -6.66 -19.53 10.44
C PRO A 97 -7.61 -18.51 11.10
N GLU A 98 -7.41 -18.19 12.37
CA GLU A 98 -8.19 -17.17 13.09
C GLU A 98 -8.07 -15.77 12.48
N LEU A 99 -6.89 -15.39 11.97
CA LEU A 99 -6.68 -14.10 11.32
C LEU A 99 -7.34 -14.04 9.94
N ALA A 100 -7.36 -15.15 9.21
CA ALA A 100 -8.00 -15.20 7.89
C ALA A 100 -9.51 -14.90 7.97
N THR A 101 -10.20 -15.42 8.97
CA THR A 101 -11.63 -15.15 9.21
C THR A 101 -11.96 -13.67 9.46
N ILE A 102 -11.02 -12.89 10.01
CA ILE A 102 -11.22 -11.45 10.25
C ILE A 102 -11.08 -10.65 8.96
N LEU A 103 -10.22 -11.09 8.03
CA LEU A 103 -9.87 -10.36 6.82
C LEU A 103 -10.85 -10.55 5.65
N GLU A 104 -11.71 -11.57 5.73
CA GLU A 104 -12.68 -11.91 4.68
C GLU A 104 -14.07 -11.27 4.89
N ARG A 105 -14.25 -10.49 5.96
CA ARG A 105 -15.45 -9.68 6.20
C ARG A 105 -15.28 -8.25 5.70
#